data_AF-A0A3B8I0R0-F1
#
_entry.id   AF-A0A3B8I0R0-F1
#
_cell.length_a   1.000
_cell.length_b   1.000
_cell.length_c   1.000
_cell.angle_alpha   90.00
_cell.angle_beta   90.00
_cell.angle_gamma   90.00
#
_symmetry.space_group_name_H-M   'P 1'
#
loop_
_entity.id
_entity.type
_entity.pdbx_description
1 polymer ?
#
loop_
_entity_poly.entity_id
_entity_poly.type
_entity_poly.pdbx_seq_one_letter_code
_entity_poly.pdbx_strand_id
1 'polypeptide(L)' 'MRIAVDAMGGDHAPSEIVAGAVQWVQHNEGSLILVGPTTQLEKELS' A
#
# COMPACT_ATOMS: atom_id res chain seq x y z
N MET A 1 -2.11 16.01 0.89
CA MET A 1 -1.92 15.38 -0.44
C MET A 1 -2.55 13.99 -0.44
N ARG A 2 -3.06 13.52 -1.58
CA ARG A 2 -3.65 12.18 -1.72
C ARG A 2 -3.01 11.45 -2.89
N ILE A 3 -2.46 10.26 -2.63
CA ILE A 3 -1.69 9.47 -3.61
C ILE A 3 -2.41 8.14 -3.81
N ALA A 4 -2.52 7.68 -5.06
CA ALA A 4 -2.94 6.32 -5.37
C ALA A 4 -1.71 5.49 -5.77
N VAL A 5 -1.59 4.29 -5.21
CA VAL A 5 -0.47 3.37 -5.45
C VAL A 5 -1.03 2.05 -5.96
N ASP A 6 -0.51 1.58 -7.09
CA ASP A 6 -0.74 0.22 -7.56
C ASP A 6 -0.02 -0.75 -6.61
N ALA A 7 -0.80 -1.49 -5.85
CA ALA A 7 -0.29 -2.43 -4.86
C ALA A 7 0.09 -3.79 -5.47
N MET A 8 -0.14 -4.01 -6.77
CA MET A 8 0.00 -5.32 -7.41
C MET A 8 1.22 -5.42 -8.34
N GLY A 9 1.88 -4.30 -8.62
CA GLY A 9 3.05 -4.26 -9.49
C GLY A 9 4.34 -4.66 -8.78
N GLY A 10 5.06 -5.63 -9.35
CA GLY A 10 6.42 -6.01 -8.93
C GLY A 10 6.51 -7.42 -8.35
N ASP A 11 7.74 -7.94 -8.30
CA ASP A 11 8.02 -9.35 -7.97
C ASP A 11 7.63 -9.74 -6.54
N HIS A 12 7.54 -8.77 -5.63
CA HIS A 12 7.23 -8.95 -4.21
C HIS A 12 5.90 -8.29 -3.80
N ALA A 13 5.07 -7.95 -4.78
CA ALA A 13 3.73 -7.42 -4.52
C ALA A 13 2.77 -8.53 -4.04
N PRO A 14 1.76 -8.20 -3.22
CA PRO A 14 1.48 -6.88 -2.66
C PRO A 14 2.28 -6.51 -1.41
N SER A 15 2.96 -7.47 -0.78
CA SER A 15 3.52 -7.34 0.57
C SER A 15 4.49 -6.15 0.72
N GLU A 16 5.52 -6.04 -0.13
CA GLU A 16 6.51 -4.96 -0.03
C GLU A 16 5.92 -3.59 -0.37
N ILE A 17 4.94 -3.54 -1.28
CA ILE A 17 4.28 -2.28 -1.65
C ILE A 17 3.42 -1.78 -0.48
N VAL A 18 2.68 -2.68 0.18
CA VAL A 18 1.89 -2.35 1.36
C VAL A 18 2.80 -1.90 2.51
N ALA A 19 3.89 -2.64 2.77
CA ALA A 19 4.85 -2.29 3.82
C ALA A 19 5.45 -0.89 3.63
N GLY A 20 5.89 -0.57 2.40
CA GLY A 20 6.40 0.76 2.06
C GLY A 20 5.34 1.86 2.17
N ALA A 21 4.09 1.58 1.79
CA ALA A 21 2.99 2.51 1.93
C ALA A 21 2.68 2.83 3.40
N VAL A 22 2.68 1.81 4.27
CA VAL A 22 2.52 1.96 5.72
C VAL A 22 3.65 2.78 6.31
N GLN A 23 4.90 2.50 5.93
CA GLN A 23 6.05 3.28 6.38
C GLN A 23 5.95 4.75 5.94
N TRP A 24 5.49 5.02 4.72
CA TRP A 24 5.36 6.37 4.21
C TRP A 24 4.34 7.19 5.01
N VAL A 25 3.15 6.64 5.29
CA VAL A 25 2.10 7.37 6.05
C VAL A 25 2.51 7.66 7.51
N GLN A 26 3.44 6.88 8.07
CA GLN A 26 3.97 7.13 9.42
C GLN A 26 4.90 8.35 9.49
N HIS A 27 5.55 8.71 8.38
CA HIS A 27 6.59 9.74 8.35
C HIS A 27 6.20 10.98 7.53
N ASN A 28 5.05 10.98 6.86
CA ASN A 28 4.63 12.03 5.95
C ASN A 28 3.17 12.43 6.19
N GLU A 29 2.87 13.70 5.96
CA GLU A 29 1.49 14.18 5.96
C GLU A 29 0.78 13.83 4.64
N GLY A 30 -0.36 13.18 4.74
CA GLY A 30 -1.19 12.86 3.58
C GLY A 30 -1.98 11.58 3.73
N SER A 31 -2.56 11.13 2.63
CA SER A 31 -3.28 9.86 2.57
C SER A 31 -2.87 9.08 1.34
N LEU A 32 -2.83 7.76 1.49
CA LEU A 32 -2.58 6.80 0.43
C LEU A 32 -3.86 6.00 0.16
N ILE A 33 -4.09 5.69 -1.12
CA ILE A 33 -5.08 4.73 -1.59
C ILE A 33 -4.31 3.59 -2.24
N LEU A 34 -4.41 2.40 -1.66
CA LEU A 34 -3.88 1.19 -2.29
C LEU A 34 -4.88 0.69 -3.34
N VAL A 35 -4.41 0.45 -4.56
CA VAL A 35 -5.20 -0.02 -5.68
C VAL A 35 -4.84 -1.48 -5.95
N GLY A 36 -5.83 -2.37 -5.81
CA GLY A 36 -5.67 -3.81 -5.98
C GLY A 36 -6.85 -4.58 -5.39
N PRO A 37 -6.84 -5.93 -5.43
CA PRO A 37 -7.90 -6.75 -4.84
C PRO A 37 -7.94 -6.59 -3.32
N THR A 38 -9.04 -6.06 -2.80
CA THR A 38 -9.21 -5.73 -1.37
C THR A 38 -8.87 -6.88 -0.44
N THR A 39 -9.29 -8.11 -0.75
CA THR A 39 -9.05 -9.30 0.09
C THR A 39 -7.58 -9.71 0.19
N GLN A 40 -6.74 -9.33 -0.78
CA GLN A 40 -5.30 -9.55 -0.70
C GLN A 40 -4.64 -8.44 0.12
N LEU A 41 -5.06 -7.19 -0.09
CA LEU A 41 -4.51 -6.04 0.63
C LEU A 41 -4.87 -6.06 2.12
N GLU A 42 -6.08 -6.50 2.48
CA GLU A 42 -6.50 -6.64 3.89
C GLU A 42 -5.63 -7.65 4.65
N LYS A 43 -5.14 -8.71 3.99
CA LYS A 43 -4.26 -9.71 4.62
C LYS A 43 -2.90 -9.13 4.98
N GLU A 44 -2.37 -8.21 4.18
CA GLU A 44 -1.10 -7.52 4.45
C GLU A 44 -1.24 -6.45 5.54
N LEU A 45 -2.47 -6.03 5.87
CA LEU A 45 -2.79 -5.04 6.89
C LEU A 45 -3.32 -5.66 8.20
N SER A 46 -3.42 -7.00 8.26
CA SER A 46 -3.89 -7.78 9.41
C SER A 46 -2.80 -7.94 10.46
#